data_AF-A0A1X7U675-F1
#
_entry.id   AF-A0A1X7U675-F1
#
_cell.length_a   1.000
_cell.length_b   1.000
_cell.length_c   1.000
_cell.angle_alpha   90.00
_cell.angle_beta   90.00
_cell.angle_gamma   90.00
#
_symmetry.space_group_name_H-M   'P 1'
#
loop_
_entity.id
_entity.type
_entity.pdbx_description
1 polymer ?
#
loop_
_entity_poly.entity_id
_entity_poly.type
_entity_poly.pdbx_seq_one_letter_code
_entity_poly.pdbx_strand_id
1 'polypeptide(L)'
;KDESAQEEECEVEEEEADNEQESESQTGHLNQRLSTVHIMRRSYHVPGPNYVWHIDGNHKLISWRIVIHGGINGYSRVVVFLKPSTDNHAHTMLSCFENGVFEYGLPTRIRSDLGGENVEVWRT
;
A
#
# COMPACT_ATOMS: atom_id res chain seq x y z
N LYS A 1 42.33 7.98 5.07
CA LYS A 1 42.51 6.82 4.18
C LYS A 1 41.57 5.74 4.73
N ASP A 2 40.29 6.06 4.90
CA ASP A 2 39.42 5.27 5.78
C ASP A 2 37.95 5.44 5.36
N GLU A 3 37.70 5.68 4.07
CA GLU A 3 36.36 5.88 3.50
C GLU A 3 36.07 4.75 2.49
N SER A 4 37.05 4.40 1.67
CA SER A 4 36.98 3.23 0.76
C SER A 4 36.86 1.88 1.45
N ALA A 5 37.34 1.76 2.70
CA ALA A 5 37.22 0.52 3.47
C ALA A 5 35.82 0.38 4.13
N GLN A 6 35.12 1.51 4.34
CA GLN A 6 33.77 1.51 4.90
C GLN A 6 32.73 1.20 3.83
N GLU A 7 32.96 1.65 2.60
CA GLU A 7 32.12 1.30 1.45
C GLU A 7 32.21 -0.20 1.13
N GLU A 8 33.41 -0.78 1.17
CA GLU A 8 33.63 -2.22 0.92
C GLU A 8 33.03 -3.09 2.05
N GLU A 9 33.05 -2.62 3.30
CA GLU A 9 32.42 -3.30 4.44
C GLU A 9 30.88 -3.24 4.36
N CYS A 10 30.31 -2.09 3.96
CA CYS A 10 28.87 -1.98 3.67
C CYS A 10 28.41 -2.89 2.52
N GLU A 11 29.18 -2.99 1.43
CA GLU A 11 28.83 -3.83 0.27
C GLU A 11 28.84 -5.32 0.63
N VAL A 12 29.77 -5.77 1.47
CA VAL A 12 29.83 -7.16 1.95
C VAL A 12 28.68 -7.48 2.91
N GLU A 13 28.31 -6.55 3.78
CA GLU A 13 27.14 -6.70 4.66
C GLU A 13 25.81 -6.75 3.88
N GLU A 14 25.70 -6.01 2.77
CA GLU A 14 24.52 -6.05 1.90
C GLU A 14 24.42 -7.38 1.11
N GLU A 15 25.52 -7.90 0.57
CA GLU A 15 25.52 -9.21 -0.11
C GLU A 15 25.21 -10.37 0.85
N GLU A 16 25.69 -10.32 2.10
CA GLU A 16 25.38 -11.33 3.11
C GLU A 16 23.90 -11.30 3.50
N ALA A 17 23.31 -10.09 3.65
CA ALA A 17 21.89 -9.92 3.94
C ALA A 17 20.97 -10.39 2.80
N ASP A 18 21.35 -10.15 1.54
CA ASP A 18 20.61 -10.62 0.37
C ASP A 18 20.66 -12.15 0.24
N ASN A 19 21.81 -12.76 0.55
CA ASN A 19 21.99 -14.21 0.49
C ASN A 19 21.25 -14.93 1.64
N GLU A 20 21.20 -14.33 2.83
CA GLU A 20 20.36 -14.80 3.93
C GLU A 20 18.87 -14.76 3.54
N GLN A 21 18.40 -13.67 2.93
CA GLN A 21 17.02 -13.55 2.44
C GLN A 21 16.68 -14.58 1.35
N GLU A 22 17.60 -14.85 0.41
CA GLU A 22 17.38 -15.84 -0.64
C GLU A 22 17.34 -17.27 -0.06
N SER A 23 18.13 -17.56 0.97
CA SER A 23 18.12 -18.85 1.67
C SER A 23 16.84 -19.08 2.51
N GLU A 24 16.30 -18.03 3.14
CA GLU A 24 15.02 -18.08 3.86
C GLU A 24 13.84 -18.27 2.90
N SER A 25 13.91 -17.66 1.71
CA SER A 25 12.88 -17.80 0.67
C SER A 25 12.76 -19.23 0.16
N GLN A 26 13.89 -19.93 -0.04
CA GLN A 26 13.92 -21.30 -0.54
C GLN A 26 13.43 -22.31 0.50
N THR A 27 13.69 -22.06 1.79
CA THR A 27 13.21 -22.89 2.91
C THR A 27 11.70 -22.72 3.13
N GLY A 28 11.16 -21.52 2.85
CA GLY A 28 9.73 -21.21 2.95
C GLY A 28 8.83 -21.86 1.88
N HIS A 29 9.38 -22.25 0.73
CA HIS A 29 8.59 -22.74 -0.40
C HIS A 29 8.20 -24.22 -0.35
N LEU A 30 8.83 -25.05 0.48
CA LEU A 30 8.57 -26.50 0.51
C LEU A 30 7.50 -26.95 1.52
N ASN A 31 6.89 -26.04 2.29
CA ASN A 31 5.94 -26.40 3.36
C ASN A 31 4.58 -25.68 3.34
N GLN A 32 4.10 -25.20 2.18
CA GLN A 32 2.70 -24.76 2.07
C GLN A 32 1.76 -25.95 1.82
N ARG A 33 1.70 -26.85 2.81
CA ARG A 33 0.52 -27.70 3.00
C ARG A 33 -0.66 -26.78 3.24
N LEU A 34 -1.72 -26.97 2.46
CA LEU A 34 -3.02 -26.32 2.56
C LEU A 34 -3.64 -26.56 3.95
N SER A 35 -3.16 -25.85 4.95
CA SER A 35 -3.93 -25.58 6.15
C SER A 35 -4.77 -24.37 5.83
N THR A 36 -6.09 -24.54 5.74
CA THR A 36 -7.02 -23.42 5.78
C THR A 36 -6.95 -22.84 7.19
N VAL A 37 -5.90 -22.07 7.47
CA VAL A 37 -5.81 -21.26 8.68
C VAL A 37 -6.94 -20.25 8.55
N HIS A 38 -7.99 -20.45 9.35
CA HIS A 38 -9.05 -19.47 9.45
C HIS A 38 -8.45 -18.19 10.03
N ILE A 39 -8.17 -17.20 9.17
CA ILE A 39 -7.60 -15.92 9.57
C ILE A 39 -8.67 -15.19 10.39
N MET A 40 -8.53 -15.25 11.72
CA MET A 40 -9.32 -14.45 12.65
C MET A 40 -8.95 -12.97 12.45
N ARG A 41 -9.73 -12.26 11.63
CA ARG A 41 -9.54 -10.83 11.42
C ARG A 41 -9.83 -10.08 12.72
N ARG A 42 -8.97 -9.12 13.07
CA ARG A 42 -9.21 -8.22 14.20
C ARG A 42 -10.51 -7.45 13.98
N SER A 43 -11.30 -7.28 15.04
CA SER A 43 -12.46 -6.39 14.98
C SER A 43 -11.99 -4.97 14.70
N TYR A 44 -12.48 -4.38 13.61
CA TYR A 44 -12.11 -3.04 13.18
C TYR A 44 -13.29 -2.12 13.45
N HIS A 45 -13.15 -1.25 14.47
CA HIS A 45 -14.18 -0.33 14.90
C HIS A 45 -13.85 1.10 14.45
N VAL A 46 -14.85 1.76 13.85
CA VAL A 46 -14.79 3.17 13.44
C VAL A 46 -16.01 3.88 14.03
N PRO A 47 -15.87 5.11 14.57
CA PRO A 47 -16.97 5.82 15.24
C PRO A 47 -18.24 6.07 14.40
N GLY A 48 -18.12 6.15 13.07
CA GLY A 48 -19.27 6.38 12.18
C GLY A 48 -18.89 6.59 10.71
N PRO A 49 -19.88 6.78 9.82
CA PRO A 49 -19.65 7.08 8.41
C PRO A 49 -18.75 8.31 8.23
N ASN A 50 -17.89 8.29 7.21
CA ASN A 50 -16.95 9.38 6.87
C ASN A 50 -15.98 9.75 8.01
N TYR A 51 -15.83 8.93 9.05
CA TYR A 51 -14.83 9.19 10.07
C TYR A 51 -13.41 8.89 9.55
N VAL A 52 -13.21 7.75 8.91
CA VAL A 52 -11.93 7.38 8.27
C VAL A 52 -12.22 6.85 6.87
N TRP A 53 -11.50 7.35 5.87
CA TRP A 53 -11.37 6.69 4.57
C TRP A 53 -10.01 6.02 4.46
N HIS A 54 -9.99 4.85 3.84
CA HIS A 54 -8.77 4.15 3.45
C HIS A 54 -8.56 4.33 1.96
N ILE A 55 -7.39 4.81 1.55
CA ILE A 55 -7.02 4.94 0.14
C ILE A 55 -5.79 4.09 -0.15
N ASP A 56 -5.72 3.51 -1.35
CA ASP A 56 -4.66 2.61 -1.77
C ASP A 56 -4.51 2.56 -3.30
N GLY A 57 -3.28 2.37 -3.76
CA GLY A 57 -2.92 2.13 -5.17
C GLY A 57 -2.61 0.66 -5.40
N ASN A 58 -3.54 -0.09 -6.04
CA ASN A 58 -3.36 -1.52 -6.25
C ASN A 58 -2.58 -1.81 -7.55
N HIS A 59 -1.38 -2.38 -7.39
CA HIS A 59 -0.44 -2.66 -8.47
C HIS A 59 -0.50 -4.09 -9.03
N LYS A 60 -1.49 -4.93 -8.64
CA LYS A 60 -1.58 -6.32 -9.12
C LYS A 60 -1.67 -6.45 -10.65
N LEU A 61 -2.09 -5.39 -11.35
CA LEU A 61 -2.24 -5.36 -12.81
C LEU A 61 -1.13 -4.56 -13.52
N ILE A 62 -0.02 -4.26 -12.83
CA ILE A 62 1.05 -3.39 -13.36
C ILE A 62 1.72 -3.97 -14.63
N SER A 63 1.74 -5.30 -14.79
CA SER A 63 2.25 -5.95 -16.01
C SER A 63 1.47 -5.56 -17.28
N TRP A 64 0.22 -5.10 -17.13
CA TRP A 64 -0.60 -4.55 -18.22
C TRP A 64 -0.64 -3.02 -18.22
N ARG A 65 0.24 -2.37 -17.45
CA ARG A 65 0.25 -0.91 -17.24
C ARG A 65 -1.05 -0.37 -16.67
N ILE A 66 -1.68 -1.13 -15.77
CA ILE A 66 -2.91 -0.71 -15.07
C ILE A 66 -2.63 -0.65 -13.57
N VAL A 67 -2.93 0.49 -12.97
CA VAL A 67 -2.97 0.72 -11.53
C VAL A 67 -4.41 1.03 -11.15
N ILE A 68 -4.91 0.41 -10.07
CA ILE A 68 -6.27 0.69 -9.59
C ILE A 68 -6.17 1.56 -8.35
N HIS A 69 -6.62 2.81 -8.47
CA HIS A 69 -6.76 3.74 -7.35
C HIS A 69 -8.10 3.49 -6.65
N GLY A 70 -8.07 3.18 -5.36
CA GLY A 70 -9.26 2.81 -4.61
C GLY A 70 -9.38 3.57 -3.30
N GLY A 71 -10.62 3.91 -2.94
CA GLY A 71 -10.97 4.51 -1.65
C GLY A 71 -12.16 3.79 -1.02
N ILE A 72 -12.08 3.48 0.28
CA ILE A 72 -13.15 2.81 1.04
C ILE A 72 -13.46 3.58 2.33
N ASN A 73 -14.75 3.76 2.60
CA ASN A 73 -15.25 4.23 3.89
C ASN A 73 -15.02 3.18 4.99
N GLY A 74 -14.27 3.54 6.03
CA GLY A 74 -13.84 2.63 7.09
C GLY A 74 -14.96 2.13 7.99
N TYR A 75 -16.12 2.80 8.02
CA TYR A 75 -17.29 2.38 8.79
C TYR A 75 -18.22 1.49 7.95
N SER A 76 -18.72 2.01 6.84
CA SER A 76 -19.73 1.32 6.03
C SER A 76 -19.17 0.30 5.04
N ARG A 77 -17.86 0.34 4.79
CA ARG A 77 -17.18 -0.45 3.74
C ARG A 77 -17.63 -0.13 2.31
N VAL A 78 -18.34 0.99 2.13
CA VAL A 78 -18.67 1.52 0.81
C VAL A 78 -17.39 1.95 0.10
N VAL A 79 -17.25 1.55 -1.15
CA VAL A 79 -16.20 2.01 -2.06
C VAL A 79 -16.57 3.41 -2.51
N VAL A 80 -15.81 4.42 -2.06
CA VAL A 80 -16.07 5.84 -2.37
C VAL A 80 -15.50 6.24 -3.73
N PHE A 81 -14.48 5.53 -4.21
CA PHE A 81 -14.04 5.57 -5.60
C PHE A 81 -13.24 4.29 -5.93
N LEU A 82 -13.28 3.89 -7.19
CA LEU A 82 -12.45 2.82 -7.74
C LEU A 82 -12.15 3.14 -9.20
N LYS A 83 -10.93 3.56 -9.50
CA LYS A 83 -10.56 4.04 -10.83
C LYS A 83 -9.32 3.33 -11.35
N PRO A 84 -9.41 2.59 -12.47
CA PRO A 84 -8.22 2.14 -13.18
C PRO A 84 -7.55 3.35 -13.86
N SER A 85 -6.22 3.40 -13.78
CA SER A 85 -5.36 4.37 -14.42
C SER A 85 -4.18 3.66 -15.10
N THR A 86 -3.57 4.34 -16.07
CA THR A 86 -2.31 3.92 -16.68
C THR A 86 -1.07 4.47 -15.98
N ASP A 87 -1.26 5.21 -14.89
CA ASP A 87 -0.23 5.83 -14.07
C ASP A 87 -0.50 5.68 -12.57
N ASN A 88 0.56 5.91 -11.77
CA ASN A 88 0.51 5.98 -10.31
C ASN A 88 0.84 7.40 -9.81
N HIS A 89 0.39 8.44 -10.52
CA HIS A 89 0.72 9.81 -10.12
C HIS A 89 -0.16 10.31 -8.98
N ALA A 90 0.41 11.17 -8.13
CA ALA A 90 -0.29 11.73 -6.99
C ALA A 90 -1.51 12.58 -7.38
N HIS A 91 -1.39 13.33 -8.47
CA HIS A 91 -2.50 14.09 -9.04
C HIS A 91 -3.69 13.20 -9.45
N THR A 92 -3.43 12.00 -9.99
CA THR A 92 -4.50 11.06 -10.36
C THR A 92 -5.24 10.57 -9.12
N MET A 93 -4.51 10.24 -8.06
CA MET A 93 -5.10 9.86 -6.76
C MET A 93 -5.90 11.01 -6.16
N LEU A 94 -5.35 12.23 -6.15
CA LEU A 94 -6.04 13.42 -5.65
C LEU A 94 -7.35 13.65 -6.40
N SER A 95 -7.35 13.59 -7.73
CA SER A 95 -8.59 13.74 -8.52
C SER A 95 -9.62 12.66 -8.19
N CYS A 96 -9.21 11.41 -7.96
CA CYS A 96 -10.13 10.37 -7.50
C CYS A 96 -10.72 10.70 -6.12
N PHE A 97 -9.86 11.17 -5.21
CA PHE A 97 -10.25 11.56 -3.86
C PHE A 97 -11.26 12.72 -3.88
N GLU A 98 -10.98 13.79 -4.62
CA GLU A 98 -11.87 14.95 -4.77
C GLU A 98 -13.25 14.57 -5.32
N ASN A 99 -13.28 13.70 -6.35
CA ASN A 99 -14.54 13.18 -6.89
C ASN A 99 -15.30 12.37 -5.83
N GLY A 100 -14.61 11.53 -5.07
CA GLY A 100 -15.20 10.81 -3.95
C GLY A 100 -15.76 11.75 -2.88
N VAL A 101 -15.02 12.81 -2.51
CA VAL A 101 -15.46 13.83 -1.55
C VAL A 101 -16.69 14.58 -2.05
N PHE A 102 -16.75 14.89 -3.35
CA PHE A 102 -17.90 15.54 -3.96
C PHE A 102 -19.16 14.67 -3.87
N GLU A 103 -19.05 13.35 -4.07
CA GLU A 103 -20.18 12.43 -4.04
C GLU A 103 -20.60 12.00 -2.62
N TYR A 104 -19.63 11.67 -1.75
CA TYR A 104 -19.87 11.04 -0.46
C TYR A 104 -19.65 11.96 0.74
N GLY A 105 -19.18 13.18 0.52
CA GLY A 105 -18.80 14.13 1.56
C GLY A 105 -17.37 13.93 2.09
N LEU A 106 -16.88 14.95 2.81
CA LEU A 106 -15.50 14.98 3.30
C LEU A 106 -15.28 13.97 4.45
N PRO A 107 -14.22 13.15 4.42
CA PRO A 107 -13.84 12.34 5.57
C PRO A 107 -13.19 13.17 6.68
N THR A 108 -13.33 12.75 7.93
CA THR A 108 -12.63 13.36 9.07
C THR A 108 -11.14 12.97 9.09
N ARG A 109 -10.80 11.78 8.60
CA ARG A 109 -9.44 11.25 8.53
C ARG A 109 -9.24 10.40 7.28
N ILE A 110 -8.00 10.38 6.81
CA ILE A 110 -7.56 9.53 5.71
C ILE A 110 -6.46 8.60 6.24
N ARG A 111 -6.44 7.36 5.76
CA ARG A 111 -5.34 6.41 5.94
C ARG A 111 -4.89 5.91 4.59
N SER A 112 -3.62 6.12 4.28
CA SER A 112 -2.91 5.45 3.21
C SER A 112 -1.57 4.98 3.74
N ASP A 113 -0.82 4.26 2.92
CA ASP A 113 0.60 4.07 3.14
C ASP A 113 1.39 5.37 2.87
N LEU A 114 2.71 5.29 3.00
CA LEU A 114 3.61 6.40 2.69
C LEU A 114 3.97 6.45 1.19
N GLY A 115 3.13 5.92 0.32
CA GLY A 115 3.31 5.90 -1.13
C GLY A 115 3.36 7.32 -1.72
N GLY A 116 4.21 7.48 -2.74
CA GLY A 116 4.39 8.75 -3.44
C GLY A 116 3.10 9.25 -4.12
N GLU A 117 2.22 8.34 -4.50
CA GLU A 117 0.90 8.62 -5.08
C GLU A 117 -0.08 9.26 -4.09
N ASN A 118 0.16 9.17 -2.78
CA ASN A 118 -0.74 9.74 -1.79
C ASN A 118 -0.31 11.15 -1.35
N VAL A 119 0.88 11.61 -1.77
CA VAL A 119 1.50 12.86 -1.30
C VAL A 119 0.64 14.10 -1.51
N GLU A 120 -0.09 14.19 -2.63
CA GLU A 120 -0.94 15.35 -2.90
C GLU A 120 -2.20 15.37 -2.03
N VAL A 121 -2.79 14.21 -1.75
CA VAL A 121 -3.92 14.08 -0.80
C VAL A 121 -3.50 14.49 0.60
N TRP A 122 -2.25 14.21 1.00
CA TRP A 122 -1.73 14.61 2.31
C TRP A 122 -1.47 16.11 2.46
N ARG A 123 -1.39 16.84 1.35
CA ARG A 123 -1.13 18.29 1.32
C ARG A 123 -2.41 19.13 1.28
N THR A 124 -3.58 18.50 1.11
CA THR A 124 -4.88 19.17 1.01
C THR A 124 -5.50 19.42 2.38
#